data_AF-C3PFH5-F1
#
_entry.id   AF-C3PFH5-F1
#
_cell.length_a   1.000
_cell.length_b   1.000
_cell.length_c   1.000
_cell.angle_alpha   90.00
_cell.angle_beta   90.00
_cell.angle_gamma   90.00
#
_symmetry.space_group_name_H-M   'P 1'
#
loop_
_entity.id
_entity.type
_entity.pdbx_description
1 polymer ?
#
loop_
_entity_poly.entity_id
_entity_poly.type
_entity_poly.pdbx_seq_one_letter_code
_entity_poly.pdbx_strand_id
1 'polypeptide(L)'
;MAFRPPAREGISPRKVMLTGIVPATPTYWAGEAGDSAFSPGTRLEPGTVLPGPTLAWYHPSVPSEEPILFDYRVVFEDGDLIVADKPHFLPTTSNGRIVRETLQTRLRVDLNEDSIVPLHRLDRLTSGLVLCSRNPRTRAAYQQLFQKRVVVKHYRAQVAAPFSFDGTVRLGMRRVRGERQVRVDSTGTPTVTRVRASGTTADVWPLTGHTHQIRVVLNHLGHPIVGDDTYPVDRGLDLYDFSTPLLLSHVALSFSDPVTGRKREFQL
;
A
#
# COMPACT_ATOMS: atom_id res chain seq x y z
N MET A 1 -23.64 6.41 -15.61
CA MET A 1 -22.45 5.92 -14.88
C MET A 1 -21.86 4.80 -15.72
N ALA A 2 -20.57 4.81 -15.99
CA ALA A 2 -19.93 3.73 -16.73
C ALA A 2 -20.13 2.39 -16.04
N PHE A 3 -20.59 1.38 -16.79
CA PHE A 3 -20.77 0.03 -16.24
C PHE A 3 -19.45 -0.46 -15.61
N ARG A 4 -19.55 -0.98 -14.39
CA ARG A 4 -18.48 -1.64 -13.65
C ARG A 4 -19.12 -2.75 -12.81
N PRO A 5 -18.65 -4.01 -12.91
CA PRO A 5 -19.13 -5.07 -12.03
C PRO A 5 -18.87 -4.74 -10.55
N PRO A 6 -19.68 -5.23 -9.61
CA PRO A 6 -19.38 -5.11 -8.19
C PRO A 6 -18.09 -5.87 -7.84
N ALA A 7 -17.44 -5.51 -6.72
CA ALA A 7 -16.36 -6.32 -6.20
C ALA A 7 -16.90 -7.69 -5.73
N ARG A 8 -16.00 -8.66 -5.59
CA ARG A 8 -16.30 -9.96 -4.97
C ARG A 8 -15.34 -10.16 -3.82
N GLU A 9 -15.86 -10.40 -2.61
CA GLU A 9 -15.03 -10.59 -1.41
C GLU A 9 -14.03 -9.42 -1.19
N GLY A 10 -14.46 -8.17 -1.40
CA GLY A 10 -13.61 -6.98 -1.31
C GLY A 10 -12.63 -6.77 -2.47
N ILE A 11 -12.60 -7.66 -3.46
CA ILE A 11 -11.67 -7.63 -4.60
C ILE A 11 -12.35 -6.96 -5.80
N SER A 12 -11.82 -5.80 -6.18
CA SER A 12 -12.30 -5.02 -7.33
C SER A 12 -12.10 -5.79 -8.66
N PRO A 13 -13.05 -5.72 -9.61
CA PRO A 13 -12.78 -6.15 -10.97
C PRO A 13 -11.73 -5.26 -11.64
N ARG A 14 -11.05 -5.80 -12.65
CA ARG A 14 -10.03 -5.13 -13.45
C ARG A 14 -10.50 -4.92 -14.88
N LYS A 15 -10.02 -3.85 -15.51
CA LYS A 15 -10.20 -3.62 -16.95
C LYS A 15 -9.10 -4.32 -17.73
N VAL A 16 -9.45 -4.81 -18.91
CA VAL A 16 -8.52 -5.34 -19.91
C VAL A 16 -9.02 -4.97 -21.30
N MET A 17 -8.11 -4.75 -22.24
CA MET A 17 -8.47 -4.64 -23.65
C MET A 17 -8.34 -6.04 -24.27
N LEU A 18 -9.45 -6.62 -24.71
CA LEU A 18 -9.44 -7.91 -25.42
C LEU A 18 -9.33 -7.68 -26.92
N THR A 19 -8.65 -8.57 -27.61
CA THR A 19 -8.48 -8.56 -29.08
C THR A 19 -8.58 -9.97 -29.63
N GLY A 20 -9.14 -10.13 -30.83
CA GLY A 20 -9.25 -11.44 -31.47
C GLY A 20 -10.39 -12.26 -30.89
N ILE A 21 -10.10 -13.17 -29.96
CA ILE A 21 -11.09 -14.11 -29.40
C ILE A 21 -11.18 -13.93 -27.89
N VAL A 22 -12.41 -13.97 -27.35
CA VAL A 22 -12.65 -13.93 -25.90
C VAL A 22 -12.05 -15.17 -25.23
N PRO A 23 -11.12 -15.03 -24.27
CA PRO A 23 -10.52 -16.17 -23.59
C PRO A 23 -11.53 -16.98 -22.78
N ALA A 24 -11.24 -18.28 -22.58
CA ALA A 24 -12.11 -19.16 -21.81
C ALA A 24 -12.18 -18.84 -20.31
N THR A 25 -11.10 -18.29 -19.76
CA THR A 25 -11.03 -17.85 -18.37
C THR A 25 -10.22 -16.56 -18.28
N PRO A 26 -10.53 -15.70 -17.29
CA PRO A 26 -11.73 -15.67 -16.44
C PRO A 26 -13.01 -15.30 -17.24
N THR A 27 -14.13 -15.08 -16.56
CA THR A 27 -15.33 -14.50 -17.18
C THR A 27 -15.12 -13.01 -17.45
N TYR A 28 -15.60 -12.54 -18.61
CA TYR A 28 -15.48 -11.16 -19.06
C TYR A 28 -16.85 -10.50 -19.25
N TRP A 29 -16.94 -9.20 -18.97
CA TRP A 29 -18.10 -8.36 -19.23
C TRP A 29 -17.67 -7.13 -20.02
N ALA A 30 -18.39 -6.76 -21.07
CA ALA A 30 -18.10 -5.59 -21.87
C ALA A 30 -18.04 -4.31 -21.01
N GLY A 31 -16.99 -3.51 -21.21
CA GLY A 31 -16.86 -2.18 -20.64
C GLY A 31 -17.53 -1.12 -21.51
N GLU A 32 -17.66 0.08 -20.97
CA GLU A 32 -18.08 1.24 -21.75
C GLU A 32 -16.90 1.82 -22.54
N ALA A 33 -17.01 1.80 -23.87
CA ALA A 33 -16.11 2.45 -24.81
C ALA A 33 -16.93 2.91 -26.03
N GLY A 34 -16.63 4.09 -26.59
CA GLY A 34 -17.46 4.76 -27.59
C GLY A 34 -17.77 3.93 -28.84
N ASP A 35 -16.81 3.10 -29.28
CA ASP A 35 -16.92 2.26 -30.48
C ASP A 35 -17.10 0.77 -30.13
N SER A 36 -17.52 0.45 -28.90
CA SER A 36 -17.70 -0.94 -28.45
C SER A 36 -18.85 -1.62 -29.20
N ALA A 37 -18.58 -2.77 -29.82
CA ALA A 37 -19.62 -3.59 -30.46
C ALA A 37 -20.59 -4.25 -29.46
N PHE A 38 -20.28 -4.21 -28.17
CA PHE A 38 -21.08 -4.83 -27.11
C PHE A 38 -21.58 -3.76 -26.14
N SER A 39 -22.86 -3.83 -25.80
CA SER A 39 -23.44 -2.99 -24.74
C SER A 39 -22.67 -3.17 -23.43
N PRO A 40 -22.40 -2.09 -22.67
CA PRO A 40 -21.68 -2.21 -21.40
C PRO A 40 -22.40 -3.14 -20.43
N GLY A 41 -21.67 -4.11 -19.87
CA GLY A 41 -22.19 -5.13 -18.95
C GLY A 41 -22.62 -6.43 -19.59
N THR A 42 -22.65 -6.52 -20.91
CA THR A 42 -22.87 -7.79 -21.61
C THR A 42 -21.77 -8.78 -21.27
N ARG A 43 -22.13 -9.99 -20.82
CA ARG A 43 -21.17 -11.09 -20.65
C ARG A 43 -20.62 -11.45 -22.02
N LEU A 44 -19.30 -11.49 -22.13
CA LEU A 44 -18.61 -11.93 -23.34
C LEU A 44 -18.39 -13.43 -23.25
N GLU A 45 -19.02 -14.20 -24.13
CA GLU A 45 -18.89 -15.66 -24.09
C GLU A 45 -17.52 -16.10 -24.62
N PRO A 46 -16.84 -17.05 -23.94
CA PRO A 46 -15.64 -17.71 -24.44
C PRO A 46 -15.74 -18.12 -25.91
N GLY A 47 -14.68 -17.87 -26.69
CA GLY A 47 -14.64 -18.24 -28.10
C GLY A 47 -15.32 -17.24 -29.04
N THR A 48 -16.02 -16.22 -28.52
CA THR A 48 -16.58 -15.14 -29.35
C THR A 48 -15.46 -14.39 -30.07
N VAL A 49 -15.59 -14.23 -31.38
CA VAL A 49 -14.69 -13.39 -32.19
C VAL A 49 -15.08 -11.93 -31.99
N LEU A 50 -14.12 -11.13 -31.55
CA LEU A 50 -14.27 -9.70 -31.32
C LEU A 50 -14.06 -8.95 -32.64
N PRO A 51 -14.97 -8.04 -33.03
CA PRO A 51 -14.84 -7.28 -34.28
C PRO A 51 -13.70 -6.24 -34.23
N GLY A 52 -13.15 -5.97 -33.05
CA GLY A 52 -12.02 -5.09 -32.82
C GLY A 52 -11.62 -5.10 -31.34
N PRO A 53 -10.64 -4.26 -30.95
CA PRO A 53 -10.27 -4.07 -29.55
C PRO A 53 -11.50 -3.74 -28.69
N THR A 54 -11.81 -4.60 -27.73
CA THR A 54 -13.00 -4.49 -26.89
C THR A 54 -12.57 -4.32 -25.44
N LEU A 55 -12.96 -3.20 -24.83
CA LEU A 55 -12.74 -3.00 -23.40
C LEU A 55 -13.62 -3.96 -22.62
N ALA A 56 -13.05 -4.71 -21.70
CA ALA A 56 -13.77 -5.66 -20.86
C ALA A 56 -13.37 -5.53 -19.38
N TRP A 57 -14.29 -5.91 -18.51
CA TRP A 57 -14.09 -6.13 -17.09
C TRP A 57 -13.94 -7.61 -16.80
N TYR A 58 -13.12 -7.96 -15.82
CA TYR A 58 -13.03 -9.31 -15.29
C TYR A 58 -12.69 -9.29 -13.79
N HIS A 59 -13.05 -10.35 -13.08
CA HIS A 59 -12.56 -10.56 -11.72
C HIS A 59 -11.23 -11.32 -11.76
N PRO A 60 -10.15 -10.79 -11.16
CA PRO A 60 -8.87 -11.46 -11.17
C PRO A 60 -8.94 -12.79 -10.41
N SER A 61 -8.20 -13.79 -10.89
CA SER A 61 -7.99 -15.03 -10.13
C SER A 61 -7.30 -14.70 -8.81
N VAL A 62 -7.84 -15.25 -7.73
CA VAL A 62 -7.27 -15.11 -6.40
C VAL A 62 -6.38 -16.33 -6.13
N PRO A 63 -5.10 -16.17 -5.78
CA PRO A 63 -4.26 -17.30 -5.42
C PRO A 63 -4.78 -17.97 -4.15
N SER A 64 -4.35 -19.21 -3.92
CA SER A 64 -4.49 -19.82 -2.59
C SER A 64 -3.57 -19.06 -1.62
N GLU A 65 -4.13 -18.58 -0.53
CA GLU A 65 -3.43 -17.79 0.49
C GLU A 65 -3.54 -18.53 1.83
N GLU A 66 -2.44 -18.64 2.59
CA GLU A 66 -2.55 -19.05 3.99
C GLU A 66 -3.07 -17.87 4.83
N PRO A 67 -3.89 -18.12 5.86
CA PRO A 67 -4.40 -17.06 6.72
C PRO A 67 -3.28 -16.30 7.43
N ILE A 68 -3.34 -14.96 7.41
CA ILE A 68 -2.50 -14.12 8.26
C ILE A 68 -3.24 -13.93 9.58
N LEU A 69 -2.80 -14.58 10.66
CA LEU A 69 -3.54 -14.63 11.93
C LEU A 69 -3.59 -13.32 12.72
N PHE A 70 -2.89 -12.28 12.27
CA PHE A 70 -2.87 -10.96 12.90
C PHE A 70 -3.94 -10.07 12.30
N ASP A 71 -4.68 -9.36 13.14
CA ASP A 71 -5.74 -8.48 12.70
C ASP A 71 -5.44 -7.00 12.94
N TYR A 72 -6.12 -6.15 12.17
CA TYR A 72 -6.02 -4.71 12.31
C TYR A 72 -6.99 -4.18 13.37
N ARG A 73 -6.77 -2.95 13.81
CA ARG A 73 -7.72 -2.22 14.67
C ARG A 73 -8.10 -0.91 14.00
N VAL A 74 -9.39 -0.56 14.00
CA VAL A 74 -9.82 0.79 13.63
C VAL A 74 -9.51 1.74 14.79
N VAL A 75 -8.68 2.74 14.53
CA VAL A 75 -8.29 3.80 15.49
C VAL A 75 -9.25 4.98 15.39
N PHE A 76 -9.72 5.28 14.19
CA PHE A 76 -10.66 6.35 13.91
C PHE A 76 -11.47 6.04 12.66
N GLU A 77 -12.73 6.46 12.63
CA GLU A 77 -13.51 6.51 11.40
C GLU A 77 -14.49 7.69 11.41
N ASP A 78 -14.72 8.27 10.24
CA ASP A 78 -15.82 9.19 9.97
C ASP A 78 -16.38 8.94 8.56
N GLY A 79 -17.21 9.87 8.06
CA GLY A 79 -17.82 9.76 6.74
C GLY A 79 -16.82 9.77 5.58
N ASP A 80 -15.60 10.30 5.78
CA ASP A 80 -14.60 10.47 4.72
C ASP A 80 -13.38 9.56 4.89
N LEU A 81 -12.99 9.29 6.14
CA LEU A 81 -11.72 8.66 6.50
C LEU A 81 -11.89 7.47 7.43
N ILE A 82 -10.98 6.51 7.29
CA ILE A 82 -10.71 5.45 8.27
C ILE A 82 -9.22 5.48 8.57
N VAL A 83 -8.85 5.43 9.85
CA VAL A 83 -7.46 5.22 10.29
C VAL A 83 -7.40 3.85 10.94
N ALA A 84 -6.59 2.97 10.38
CA ALA A 84 -6.38 1.64 10.92
C ALA A 84 -4.97 1.50 11.49
N ASP A 85 -4.83 0.83 12.63
CA ASP A 85 -3.58 0.27 13.11
C ASP A 85 -3.36 -1.08 12.43
N LYS A 86 -2.41 -1.13 11.49
CA LYS A 86 -2.10 -2.34 10.73
C LYS A 86 -1.04 -3.15 11.48
N PRO A 87 -1.24 -4.46 11.71
CA PRO A 87 -0.22 -5.28 12.35
C PRO A 87 1.00 -5.48 11.42
N HIS A 88 2.08 -6.03 11.99
CA HIS A 88 3.17 -6.59 11.20
C HIS A 88 2.64 -7.71 10.30
N PHE A 89 3.38 -8.03 9.24
CA PHE A 89 3.12 -9.10 8.28
C PHE A 89 1.90 -8.96 7.37
N LEU A 90 0.91 -8.12 7.72
CA LEU A 90 -0.25 -7.83 6.87
C LEU A 90 0.12 -6.80 5.78
N PRO A 91 0.04 -7.13 4.47
CA PRO A 91 0.18 -6.15 3.40
C PRO A 91 -0.92 -5.08 3.46
N THR A 92 -0.59 -3.83 3.13
CA THR A 92 -1.60 -2.75 3.06
C THR A 92 -2.57 -2.97 1.89
N THR A 93 -2.05 -3.39 0.74
CA THR A 93 -2.81 -3.62 -0.51
C THR A 93 -2.30 -4.88 -1.19
N SER A 94 -3.07 -5.42 -2.14
CA SER A 94 -2.65 -6.57 -2.94
C SER A 94 -1.31 -6.35 -3.65
N ASN A 95 -0.50 -7.41 -3.74
CA ASN A 95 0.77 -7.45 -4.45
C ASN A 95 0.84 -8.56 -5.51
N GLY A 96 -0.30 -9.19 -5.83
CA GLY A 96 -0.42 -10.31 -6.76
C GLY A 96 -0.16 -11.70 -6.16
N ARG A 97 0.64 -11.79 -5.09
CA ARG A 97 0.83 -13.04 -4.32
C ARG A 97 -0.17 -13.15 -3.17
N ILE A 98 -0.48 -12.01 -2.57
CA ILE A 98 -1.50 -11.84 -1.53
C ILE A 98 -2.51 -10.83 -2.05
N VAL A 99 -3.78 -11.19 -2.05
CA VAL A 99 -4.91 -10.44 -2.59
C VAL A 99 -6.01 -10.32 -1.55
N ARG A 100 -6.36 -11.41 -0.86
CA ARG A 100 -7.39 -11.41 0.20
C ARG A 100 -6.84 -10.94 1.53
N GLU A 101 -5.69 -11.45 1.95
CA GLU A 101 -5.10 -11.19 3.26
C GLU A 101 -4.37 -9.83 3.24
N THR A 102 -5.10 -8.74 3.01
CA THR A 102 -4.57 -7.38 3.01
C THR A 102 -5.48 -6.46 3.81
N LEU A 103 -4.91 -5.41 4.41
CA LEU A 103 -5.67 -4.42 5.17
C LEU A 103 -6.86 -3.87 4.36
N GLN A 104 -6.61 -3.51 3.10
CA GLN A 104 -7.66 -2.99 2.22
C GLN A 104 -8.80 -3.99 2.03
N THR A 105 -8.49 -5.24 1.68
CA THR A 105 -9.52 -6.24 1.38
C THR A 105 -10.32 -6.58 2.64
N ARG A 106 -9.65 -6.75 3.79
CA ARG A 106 -10.34 -6.99 5.08
C ARG A 106 -11.26 -5.84 5.46
N LEU A 107 -10.76 -4.59 5.48
CA LEU A 107 -11.61 -3.41 5.75
C LEU A 107 -12.87 -3.37 4.86
N ARG A 108 -12.73 -3.69 3.57
CA ARG A 108 -13.88 -3.70 2.63
C ARG A 108 -14.89 -4.79 2.95
N VAL A 109 -14.41 -5.98 3.31
CA VAL A 109 -15.27 -7.11 3.66
C VAL A 109 -15.95 -6.85 4.99
N ASP A 110 -15.19 -6.49 6.02
CA ASP A 110 -15.68 -6.32 7.39
C ASP A 110 -16.68 -5.16 7.50
N LEU A 111 -16.44 -4.06 6.77
CA LEU A 111 -17.35 -2.90 6.74
C LEU A 111 -18.37 -2.97 5.60
N ASN A 112 -18.32 -4.00 4.75
CA ASN A 112 -19.16 -4.14 3.56
C ASN A 112 -19.11 -2.89 2.63
N GLU A 113 -17.90 -2.38 2.37
CA GLU A 113 -17.66 -1.12 1.67
C GLU A 113 -16.53 -1.19 0.65
N ASP A 114 -16.86 -1.48 -0.61
CA ASP A 114 -15.90 -1.56 -1.72
C ASP A 114 -15.14 -0.26 -2.04
N SER A 115 -15.68 0.88 -1.59
CA SER A 115 -15.08 2.19 -1.83
C SER A 115 -13.83 2.44 -0.99
N ILE A 116 -13.54 1.63 0.03
CA ILE A 116 -12.38 1.87 0.89
C ILE A 116 -11.07 1.72 0.10
N VAL A 117 -10.21 2.74 0.16
CA VAL A 117 -8.90 2.76 -0.51
C VAL A 117 -7.84 3.36 0.42
N PRO A 118 -6.72 2.65 0.69
CA PRO A 118 -5.58 3.24 1.40
C PRO A 118 -5.03 4.46 0.66
N LEU A 119 -4.82 5.55 1.39
CA LEU A 119 -4.26 6.81 0.86
C LEU A 119 -2.73 6.80 0.82
N HIS A 120 -2.12 5.94 1.63
CA HIS A 120 -0.71 5.57 1.57
C HIS A 120 -0.55 4.09 1.92
N ARG A 121 0.68 3.59 1.80
CA ARG A 121 1.01 2.21 2.15
C ARG A 121 2.12 2.14 3.17
N LEU A 122 2.04 1.15 4.03
CA LEU A 122 3.16 0.61 4.79
C LEU A 122 3.64 -0.68 4.11
N ASP A 123 4.93 -0.96 4.24
CA ASP A 123 5.47 -2.26 3.82
C ASP A 123 4.83 -3.38 4.64
N ARG A 124 4.83 -4.60 4.10
CA ARG A 124 4.22 -5.78 4.74
C ARG A 124 4.67 -5.92 6.20
N LEU A 125 5.97 -5.77 6.44
CA LEU A 125 6.58 -5.96 7.75
C LEU A 125 6.42 -4.75 8.69
N THR A 126 6.11 -3.56 8.17
CA THR A 126 5.94 -2.35 9.00
C THR A 126 4.54 -2.31 9.58
N SER A 127 4.43 -2.09 10.90
CA SER A 127 3.14 -1.92 11.57
C SER A 127 2.74 -0.45 11.71
N GLY A 128 1.53 -0.20 12.17
CA GLY A 128 1.06 1.10 12.60
C GLY A 128 0.02 1.74 11.68
N LEU A 129 -0.13 3.05 11.83
CA LEU A 129 -1.25 3.80 11.25
C LEU A 129 -1.26 3.74 9.72
N VAL A 130 -2.41 3.40 9.14
CA VAL A 130 -2.71 3.55 7.72
C VAL A 130 -3.97 4.38 7.57
N LEU A 131 -3.87 5.50 6.86
CA LEU A 131 -5.00 6.32 6.50
C LEU A 131 -5.66 5.78 5.23
N CYS A 132 -6.96 5.54 5.29
CA CYS A 132 -7.82 5.06 4.22
C CYS A 132 -8.91 6.09 3.92
N SER A 133 -9.24 6.27 2.64
CA SER A 133 -10.41 7.04 2.22
C SER A 133 -11.61 6.11 2.10
N ARG A 134 -12.70 6.49 2.75
CA ARG A 134 -14.02 5.84 2.70
C ARG A 134 -14.88 6.40 1.57
N ASN A 135 -14.89 7.74 1.44
CA ASN A 135 -15.74 8.47 0.49
C ASN A 135 -15.04 8.76 -0.85
N PRO A 136 -15.55 8.24 -1.98
CA PRO A 136 -15.00 8.53 -3.31
C PRO A 136 -14.99 10.02 -3.69
N ARG A 137 -15.92 10.84 -3.16
CA ARG A 137 -16.05 12.26 -3.52
C ARG A 137 -14.90 13.11 -2.97
N THR A 138 -14.39 12.77 -1.79
CA THR A 138 -13.30 13.51 -1.12
C THR A 138 -11.93 12.86 -1.32
N ARG A 139 -11.89 11.61 -1.80
CA ARG A 139 -10.66 10.82 -2.01
C ARG A 139 -9.54 11.58 -2.71
N ALA A 140 -9.85 12.26 -3.82
CA ALA A 140 -8.83 12.96 -4.60
C ALA A 140 -8.14 14.06 -3.79
N ALA A 141 -8.89 14.79 -2.97
CA ALA A 141 -8.35 15.85 -2.10
C ALA A 141 -7.39 15.27 -1.05
N TYR A 142 -7.77 14.16 -0.40
CA TYR A 142 -6.88 13.49 0.55
C TYR A 142 -5.66 12.84 -0.10
N GLN A 143 -5.79 12.24 -1.29
CA GLN A 143 -4.66 11.69 -2.04
C GLN A 143 -3.63 12.76 -2.40
N GLN A 144 -4.08 13.97 -2.74
CA GLN A 144 -3.19 15.10 -3.01
C GLN A 144 -2.32 15.48 -1.81
N LEU A 145 -2.75 15.25 -0.57
CA LEU A 145 -1.93 15.54 0.61
C LEU A 145 -0.61 14.75 0.60
N PHE A 146 -0.67 13.47 0.23
CA PHE A 146 0.51 12.61 0.13
C PHE A 146 1.37 12.97 -1.08
N GLN A 147 0.76 13.30 -2.21
CA GLN A 147 1.47 13.75 -3.41
C GLN A 147 2.25 15.06 -3.15
N LYS A 148 1.61 16.02 -2.46
CA LYS A 148 2.20 17.30 -2.05
C LYS A 148 3.13 17.18 -0.84
N ARG A 149 3.23 15.99 -0.22
CA ARG A 149 4.08 15.71 0.95
C ARG A 149 3.76 16.62 2.15
N VAL A 150 2.49 16.97 2.32
CA VAL A 150 2.01 17.83 3.44
C VAL A 150 1.47 17.02 4.62
N VAL A 151 1.51 15.68 4.54
CA VAL A 151 1.23 14.79 5.67
C VAL A 151 2.52 14.57 6.46
N VAL A 152 2.52 14.96 7.73
CA VAL A 152 3.62 14.66 8.65
C VAL A 152 3.43 13.24 9.16
N LYS A 153 4.46 12.41 9.00
CA LYS A 153 4.46 11.00 9.41
C LYS A 153 5.60 10.79 10.39
N HIS A 154 5.32 10.13 11.50
CA HIS A 154 6.27 9.83 12.55
C HIS A 154 6.33 8.32 12.76
N TYR A 155 7.53 7.78 12.63
CA TYR A 155 7.82 6.38 12.83
C TYR A 155 8.74 6.19 14.03
N ARG A 156 8.62 5.05 14.68
CA ARG A 156 9.56 4.58 15.70
C ARG A 156 10.18 3.27 15.24
N ALA A 157 11.50 3.20 15.33
CA ALA A 157 12.28 2.00 15.03
C ALA A 157 13.10 1.56 16.27
N GLN A 158 13.25 0.25 16.45
CA GLN A 158 14.27 -0.33 17.32
C GLN A 158 15.45 -0.80 16.50
N VAL A 159 16.67 -0.45 16.92
CA VAL A 159 17.93 -0.87 16.30
C VAL A 159 18.72 -1.75 17.26
N ALA A 160 19.60 -2.60 16.73
CA ALA A 160 20.30 -3.61 17.54
C ALA A 160 21.34 -3.02 18.49
N ALA A 161 22.04 -1.96 18.07
CA ALA A 161 23.11 -1.33 18.84
C ALA A 161 22.76 0.13 19.14
N PRO A 162 23.03 0.61 20.37
CA PRO A 162 22.67 1.97 20.76
C PRO A 162 23.46 3.01 19.95
N PHE A 163 22.80 4.12 19.62
CA PHE A 163 23.43 5.26 18.95
C PHE A 163 22.75 6.57 19.31
N SER A 164 23.47 7.66 19.05
CA SER A 164 22.97 9.03 19.23
C SER A 164 23.08 9.76 17.91
N PHE A 165 21.97 10.29 17.43
CA PHE A 165 21.92 11.05 16.19
C PHE A 165 20.76 12.04 16.25
N ASP A 166 20.98 13.31 15.93
CA ASP A 166 19.89 14.26 15.76
C ASP A 166 20.15 15.11 14.52
N GLY A 167 19.66 14.64 13.38
CA GLY A 167 19.91 15.31 12.10
C GLY A 167 18.97 14.92 10.98
N THR A 168 19.22 15.50 9.80
CA THR A 168 18.53 15.18 8.57
C THR A 168 19.46 14.43 7.63
N VAL A 169 19.04 13.25 7.19
CA VAL A 169 19.77 12.40 6.25
C VAL A 169 19.20 12.61 4.85
N ARG A 170 20.07 12.86 3.88
CA ARG A 170 19.73 13.00 2.46
C ARG A 170 20.46 11.94 1.66
N LEU A 171 19.71 11.08 0.96
CA LEU A 171 20.27 10.01 0.14
C LEU A 171 19.58 9.99 -1.23
N GLY A 172 20.34 9.73 -2.27
CA GLY A 172 19.76 9.20 -3.51
C GLY A 172 19.52 7.70 -3.35
N MET A 173 18.36 7.22 -3.79
CA MET A 173 17.96 5.82 -3.68
C MET A 173 17.53 5.25 -5.03
N ARG A 174 17.99 4.04 -5.33
CA ARG A 174 17.63 3.34 -6.58
C ARG A 174 17.13 1.94 -6.29
N ARG A 175 15.97 1.61 -6.85
CA ARG A 175 15.43 0.24 -6.84
C ARG A 175 15.90 -0.49 -8.09
N VAL A 176 16.52 -1.65 -7.91
CA VAL A 176 16.94 -2.52 -9.01
C VAL A 176 15.83 -3.56 -9.25
N ARG A 177 15.47 -3.79 -10.52
CA ARG A 177 14.43 -4.77 -10.86
C ARG A 177 14.92 -6.18 -10.48
N GLY A 178 14.06 -6.93 -9.79
CA GLY A 178 14.38 -8.28 -9.31
C GLY A 178 15.02 -8.31 -7.93
N GLU A 179 15.52 -7.18 -7.42
CA GLU A 179 16.10 -7.08 -6.08
C GLU A 179 15.07 -6.56 -5.07
N ARG A 180 15.16 -7.09 -3.83
CA ARG A 180 14.39 -6.57 -2.69
C ARG A 180 15.07 -5.34 -2.09
N GLN A 181 16.40 -5.33 -2.08
CA GLN A 181 17.18 -4.20 -1.60
C GLN A 181 17.04 -2.99 -2.53
N VAL A 182 16.64 -1.87 -1.95
CA VAL A 182 16.90 -0.53 -2.47
C VAL A 182 18.32 -0.13 -2.10
N ARG A 183 19.10 0.33 -3.09
CA ARG A 183 20.50 0.72 -2.92
C ARG A 183 20.63 2.23 -2.74
N VAL A 184 21.62 2.65 -1.95
CA VAL A 184 22.06 4.06 -1.91
C VAL A 184 22.84 4.35 -3.18
N ASP A 185 22.43 5.40 -3.88
CA ASP A 185 22.99 5.80 -5.15
C ASP A 185 22.77 7.30 -5.36
N SER A 186 23.85 8.07 -5.48
CA SER A 186 23.80 9.53 -5.69
C SER A 186 23.00 9.96 -6.92
N THR A 187 22.84 9.10 -7.92
CA THR A 187 22.05 9.36 -9.15
C THR A 187 20.61 8.86 -9.04
N GLY A 188 20.24 8.24 -7.93
CA GLY A 188 18.90 7.72 -7.67
C GLY A 188 17.90 8.80 -7.27
N THR A 189 16.69 8.37 -6.91
CA THR A 189 15.63 9.27 -6.43
C THR A 189 16.07 9.97 -5.15
N PRO A 190 16.08 11.31 -5.10
CA PRO A 190 16.44 12.04 -3.89
C PRO A 190 15.43 11.82 -2.76
N THR A 191 15.93 11.48 -1.58
CA THR A 191 15.14 11.27 -0.37
C THR A 191 15.65 12.13 0.78
N VAL A 192 14.73 12.55 1.65
CA VAL A 192 15.03 13.36 2.82
C VAL A 192 14.31 12.78 4.03
N THR A 193 15.05 12.53 5.10
CA THR A 193 14.54 11.90 6.32
C THR A 193 15.13 12.58 7.54
N ARG A 194 14.28 13.09 8.44
CA ARG A 194 14.72 13.54 9.77
C ARG A 194 14.81 12.33 10.69
N VAL A 195 15.91 12.18 11.41
CA VAL A 195 16.13 11.10 12.36
C VAL A 195 16.56 11.68 13.69
N ARG A 196 15.91 11.27 14.77
CA ARG A 196 16.36 11.47 16.14
C ARG A 196 16.51 10.10 16.79
N ALA A 197 17.71 9.78 17.23
CA ALA A 197 18.03 8.51 17.86
C ALA A 197 18.69 8.72 19.22
N SER A 198 18.31 7.89 20.17
CA SER A 198 18.89 7.84 21.50
C SER A 198 18.79 6.41 22.03
N GLY A 199 19.95 5.83 22.38
CA GLY A 199 20.02 4.41 22.73
C GLY A 199 19.61 3.54 21.54
N THR A 200 18.77 2.53 21.78
CA THR A 200 18.31 1.59 20.75
C THR A 200 17.06 2.06 20.01
N THR A 201 16.54 3.25 20.31
CA THR A 201 15.32 3.78 19.69
C THR A 201 15.64 4.91 18.73
N ALA A 202 15.02 4.89 17.55
CA ALA A 202 15.06 5.96 16.57
C ALA A 202 13.65 6.43 16.21
N ASP A 203 13.37 7.71 16.46
CA ASP A 203 12.22 8.42 15.91
C ASP A 203 12.59 8.97 14.52
N VAL A 204 11.73 8.72 13.54
CA VAL A 204 12.01 8.97 12.11
C VAL A 204 10.83 9.65 11.44
N TRP A 205 11.11 10.77 10.75
CA TRP A 205 10.13 11.51 9.96
C TRP A 205 10.57 11.54 8.49
N PRO A 206 10.03 10.64 7.63
CA PRO A 206 10.32 10.67 6.21
C PRO A 206 9.57 11.83 5.54
N LEU A 207 10.33 12.85 5.09
CA LEU A 207 9.79 14.01 4.38
C LEU A 207 9.50 13.71 2.90
N THR A 208 10.11 12.64 2.39
CA THR A 208 9.81 12.04 1.08
C THR A 208 9.17 10.66 1.26
N GLY A 209 8.72 10.05 0.16
CA GLY A 209 8.21 8.68 0.17
C GLY A 209 8.93 7.86 -0.88
N HIS A 210 9.83 6.98 -0.46
CA HIS A 210 10.49 5.98 -1.30
C HIS A 210 10.32 4.59 -0.69
N THR A 211 10.33 3.54 -1.51
CA THR A 211 10.33 2.15 -1.03
C THR A 211 11.49 1.94 -0.06
N HIS A 212 11.23 1.31 1.09
CA HIS A 212 12.22 1.01 2.13
C HIS A 212 12.99 2.22 2.69
N GLN A 213 12.54 3.47 2.48
CA GLN A 213 13.34 4.67 2.79
C GLN A 213 13.92 4.67 4.22
N ILE A 214 13.10 4.38 5.23
CA ILE A 214 13.56 4.38 6.64
C ILE A 214 14.56 3.25 6.90
N ARG A 215 14.29 2.05 6.35
CA ARG A 215 15.16 0.87 6.48
C ARG A 215 16.54 1.15 5.88
N VAL A 216 16.59 1.74 4.68
CA VAL A 216 17.83 2.14 4.01
C VAL A 216 18.57 3.23 4.79
N VAL A 217 17.86 4.24 5.30
CA VAL A 217 18.48 5.33 6.08
C VAL A 217 19.15 4.80 7.35
N LEU A 218 18.43 4.01 8.15
CA LEU A 218 18.98 3.48 9.39
C LEU A 218 20.11 2.48 9.13
N ASN A 219 19.99 1.65 8.09
CA ASN A 219 21.10 0.81 7.63
C ASN A 219 22.32 1.62 7.15
N HIS A 220 22.11 2.70 6.40
CA HIS A 220 23.19 3.58 5.90
C HIS A 220 23.92 4.28 7.05
N LEU A 221 23.21 4.61 8.14
CA LEU A 221 23.83 5.11 9.37
C LEU A 221 24.58 4.04 10.16
N GLY A 222 24.57 2.77 9.73
CA GLY A 222 25.21 1.66 10.43
C GLY A 222 24.35 1.01 11.51
N HIS A 223 23.07 1.39 11.62
CA HIS A 223 22.14 0.95 12.67
C HIS A 223 20.87 0.33 12.06
N PRO A 224 20.97 -0.85 11.41
CA PRO A 224 19.80 -1.51 10.82
C PRO A 224 18.74 -1.82 11.87
N ILE A 225 17.49 -1.84 11.41
CA ILE A 225 16.32 -2.09 12.25
C ILE A 225 16.32 -3.56 12.68
N VAL A 226 15.98 -3.82 13.95
CA VAL A 226 15.82 -5.19 14.46
C VAL A 226 14.70 -5.90 13.69
N GLY A 227 14.98 -7.13 13.28
CA GLY A 227 14.06 -7.97 12.53
C GLY A 227 13.96 -7.64 11.04
N ASP A 228 14.82 -6.76 10.52
CA ASP A 228 14.89 -6.48 9.09
C ASP A 228 15.40 -7.70 8.31
N ASP A 229 14.61 -8.17 7.35
CA ASP A 229 14.90 -9.34 6.52
C ASP A 229 15.63 -9.02 5.21
N THR A 230 15.87 -7.73 4.95
CA THR A 230 16.41 -7.22 3.70
C THR A 230 17.72 -6.46 3.93
N TYR A 231 17.88 -5.80 5.07
CA TYR A 231 19.05 -4.98 5.41
C TYR A 231 19.67 -5.43 6.74
N PRO A 232 21.01 -5.51 6.84
CA PRO A 232 22.00 -5.24 5.79
C PRO A 232 22.10 -6.36 4.73
N VAL A 233 21.64 -7.56 5.06
CA VAL A 233 21.72 -8.76 4.21
C VAL A 233 20.30 -9.19 3.85
N ASP A 234 20.06 -9.47 2.58
CA ASP A 234 18.81 -10.06 2.11
C ASP A 234 18.74 -11.53 2.51
N ARG A 235 17.84 -11.86 3.44
CA ARG A 235 17.62 -13.22 3.94
C ARG A 235 16.58 -14.00 3.13
N GLY A 236 16.11 -13.42 2.03
CA GLY A 236 15.03 -14.00 1.22
C GLY A 236 13.64 -13.60 1.70
N LEU A 237 12.66 -13.81 0.84
CA LEU A 237 11.25 -13.52 1.13
C LEU A 237 10.52 -14.81 1.44
N ASP A 238 10.14 -14.98 2.70
CA ASP A 238 9.09 -15.88 3.13
C ASP A 238 7.84 -15.05 3.46
N LEU A 239 6.69 -15.41 2.88
CA LEU A 239 5.44 -14.70 3.09
C LEU A 239 4.73 -15.15 4.38
N TYR A 240 5.02 -16.35 4.87
CA TYR A 240 4.33 -16.99 5.98
C TYR A 240 5.24 -17.26 7.19
N ASP A 241 6.52 -16.89 7.12
CA ASP A 241 7.33 -16.70 8.32
C ASP A 241 6.91 -15.42 9.06
N PHE A 242 6.40 -15.62 10.28
CA PHE A 242 5.96 -14.57 11.20
C PHE A 242 6.83 -14.49 12.47
N SER A 243 7.94 -15.24 12.53
CA SER A 243 8.78 -15.37 13.73
C SER A 243 9.49 -14.08 14.12
N THR A 244 9.82 -13.24 13.13
CA THR A 244 10.71 -12.09 13.32
C THR A 244 10.05 -10.81 12.79
N PRO A 245 9.33 -10.05 13.63
CA PRO A 245 8.75 -8.78 13.21
C PRO A 245 9.83 -7.73 12.97
N LEU A 246 9.69 -6.94 11.91
CA LEU A 246 10.47 -5.72 11.73
C LEU A 246 10.02 -4.71 12.78
N LEU A 247 10.89 -4.34 13.71
CA LEU A 247 10.58 -3.37 14.78
C LEU A 247 10.59 -1.93 14.26
N LEU A 248 9.68 -1.65 13.32
CA LEU A 248 9.39 -0.36 12.72
C LEU A 248 7.87 -0.16 12.70
N SER A 249 7.41 0.89 13.38
CA SER A 249 6.00 1.22 13.50
C SER A 249 5.73 2.67 13.10
N HIS A 250 4.66 2.90 12.36
CA HIS A 250 4.14 4.24 12.07
C HIS A 250 3.25 4.68 13.22
N VAL A 251 3.81 5.46 14.15
CA VAL A 251 3.20 5.74 15.46
C VAL A 251 2.33 6.99 15.48
N ALA A 252 2.55 7.94 14.57
CA ALA A 252 1.69 9.12 14.48
C ALA A 252 1.65 9.70 13.05
N LEU A 253 0.52 10.30 12.69
CA LEU A 253 0.37 11.09 11.48
C LEU A 253 -0.50 12.31 11.71
N SER A 254 -0.20 13.40 10.99
CA SER A 254 -0.98 14.63 11.06
C SER A 254 -1.04 15.38 9.72
N PHE A 255 -2.13 16.10 9.50
CA PHE A 255 -2.35 16.93 8.31
C PHE A 255 -3.48 17.93 8.55
N SER A 256 -3.58 18.96 7.70
CA SER A 256 -4.77 19.80 7.61
C SER A 256 -5.80 19.13 6.69
N ASP A 257 -7.00 18.91 7.20
CA ASP A 257 -8.10 18.31 6.47
C ASP A 257 -8.43 19.20 5.24
N PRO A 258 -8.35 18.67 4.01
CA PRO A 258 -8.50 19.46 2.79
C PRO A 258 -9.97 19.81 2.50
N VAL A 259 -10.92 19.19 3.21
CA VAL A 259 -12.36 19.45 3.07
C VAL A 259 -12.81 20.47 4.11
N THR A 260 -12.38 20.30 5.37
CA THR A 260 -12.87 21.11 6.49
C THR A 260 -11.89 22.18 6.99
N GLY A 261 -10.63 22.12 6.57
CA GLY A 261 -9.53 22.99 7.06
C GLY A 261 -9.05 22.65 8.48
N ARG A 262 -9.70 21.73 9.19
CA ARG A 262 -9.34 21.35 10.57
C ARG A 262 -8.04 20.56 10.61
N LYS A 263 -7.23 20.76 11.64
CA LYS A 263 -6.06 19.90 11.91
C LYS A 263 -6.53 18.52 12.33
N ARG A 264 -5.99 17.47 11.72
CA ARG A 264 -6.20 16.06 12.07
C ARG A 264 -4.89 15.48 12.58
N GLU A 265 -4.95 14.80 13.72
CA GLU A 265 -3.81 14.14 14.35
C GLU A 265 -4.25 12.77 14.87
N PHE A 266 -3.43 11.76 14.62
CA PHE A 266 -3.65 10.39 15.08
C PHE A 266 -2.35 9.83 15.62
N GLN A 267 -2.43 9.08 16.71
CA GLN A 267 -1.29 8.43 17.37
C GLN A 267 -1.69 7.07 17.95
N LEU A 268 -0.72 6.17 18.07
CA LEU A 268 -0.82 4.87 18.74
C LEU A 268 -0.32 4.94 20.18
#